data_AF-A0A0Q7W274-F1
#
_entry.id   AF-A0A0Q7W274-F1
#
_cell.length_a   1.000
_cell.length_b   1.000
_cell.length_c   1.000
_cell.angle_alpha   90.00
_cell.angle_beta   90.00
_cell.angle_gamma   90.00
#
_symmetry.space_group_name_H-M   'P 1'
#
loop_
_entity.id
_entity.type
_entity.pdbx_description
1 polymer ?
#
loop_
_entity_poly.entity_id
_entity_poly.type
_entity_poly.pdbx_seq_one_letter_code
_entity_poly.pdbx_strand_id
1 'polypeptide(L)'
;MLKPAKRLVKAVLEKLRRRSSAKEVKQTQRHVSREELVEGLAQLGIAKGDAVFIHSSLKSLGYVEGGAATVVQALQEAVGPQGTLVLPTYYMPGGSIRGTCEMQDYVFDVRKHGTNMGRLPEAFLASAGIARSVHPTHSVSAWGRHAAYLTEAHHRAPSVFGEGSPWQRFVGLENAKVLGLGISMGPVTFYHVLEDAMGDEFPEPVWGEETFRLPCVDQAGQRSEVPLRPFDPVLAKRRIDHGSRDDLRAYFMAEFTRAGLLHAGQVGEAPSWWIPAQGFFDHLQRLAGENLTIYSTPEQLAARPLA
;
A
#
# COMPACT_ATOMS: atom_id res chain seq x y z
N MET A 1 -22.86 -3.66 -29.60
CA MET A 1 -22.29 -5.04 -29.58
C MET A 1 -20.76 -5.12 -29.78
N LEU A 2 -20.03 -4.04 -30.15
CA LEU A 2 -18.57 -4.06 -30.38
C LEU A 2 -17.68 -3.86 -29.13
N LYS A 3 -18.18 -3.25 -28.05
CA LYS A 3 -17.41 -3.00 -26.82
C LYS A 3 -16.93 -4.28 -26.10
N PRO A 4 -17.75 -5.36 -25.97
CA PRO A 4 -17.32 -6.60 -25.32
C PRO A 4 -16.22 -7.32 -26.10
N ALA A 5 -16.33 -7.40 -27.43
CA ALA A 5 -15.34 -8.01 -28.30
C ALA A 5 -13.99 -7.27 -28.25
N LYS A 6 -14.00 -5.93 -28.28
CA LYS A 6 -12.78 -5.12 -28.11
C LYS A 6 -12.13 -5.35 -26.73
N ARG A 7 -12.92 -5.50 -25.67
CA ARG A 7 -12.41 -5.79 -24.31
C ARG A 7 -11.76 -7.17 -24.22
N LEU A 8 -12.37 -8.17 -24.86
CA LEU A 8 -11.84 -9.54 -24.91
C LEU A 8 -10.52 -9.60 -25.70
N VAL A 9 -10.46 -8.98 -26.89
CA VAL A 9 -9.24 -8.92 -27.71
C VAL A 9 -8.12 -8.19 -26.96
N LYS A 10 -8.42 -7.07 -26.29
CA LYS A 10 -7.45 -6.36 -25.44
C LYS A 10 -6.92 -7.25 -24.31
N ALA A 11 -7.79 -7.98 -23.62
CA ALA A 11 -7.40 -8.89 -22.55
C ALA A 11 -6.51 -10.04 -23.05
N VAL A 12 -6.81 -10.60 -24.23
CA VAL A 12 -5.98 -11.66 -24.85
C VAL A 12 -4.61 -11.12 -25.25
N LEU A 13 -4.54 -9.95 -25.89
CA LEU A 13 -3.28 -9.30 -26.26
C LEU A 13 -2.43 -8.95 -25.04
N GLU A 14 -3.04 -8.42 -23.96
CA GLU A 14 -2.34 -8.18 -22.70
C GLU A 14 -1.81 -9.47 -22.08
N LYS A 15 -2.58 -10.58 -22.12
CA LYS A 15 -2.15 -11.89 -21.62
C LYS A 15 -0.95 -12.42 -22.42
N LEU A 16 -0.96 -12.29 -23.75
CA LEU A 16 0.15 -12.67 -24.61
C LEU A 16 1.39 -11.81 -24.35
N ARG A 17 1.22 -10.49 -24.24
CA ARG A 17 2.32 -9.56 -23.92
C ARG A 17 2.94 -9.85 -22.56
N ARG A 18 2.12 -10.14 -21.54
CA ARG A 18 2.58 -10.54 -20.19
C ARG A 18 3.37 -11.85 -20.22
N ARG A 19 2.92 -12.84 -21.02
CA ARG A 19 3.64 -14.12 -21.18
C ARG A 19 4.98 -13.94 -21.89
N SER A 20 5.03 -13.14 -22.95
CA SER A 20 6.28 -12.83 -23.67
C SER A 20 7.26 -12.09 -22.77
N SER A 21 6.80 -11.04 -22.08
CA SER A 21 7.61 -10.27 -21.14
C SER A 21 8.12 -11.13 -19.97
N ALA A 22 7.30 -12.03 -19.42
CA ALA A 22 7.74 -12.95 -18.37
C ALA A 22 8.80 -13.96 -18.86
N LYS A 23 8.71 -14.41 -20.12
CA LYS A 23 9.69 -15.31 -20.73
C LYS A 23 11.01 -14.60 -21.01
N GLU A 24 10.95 -13.39 -21.51
CA GLU A 24 12.12 -12.53 -21.75
C GLU A 24 12.83 -12.19 -20.43
N VAL A 25 12.09 -11.71 -19.42
CA VAL A 25 12.61 -11.44 -18.08
C VAL A 25 13.30 -12.67 -17.47
N LYS A 26 12.71 -13.87 -17.61
CA LYS A 26 13.33 -15.13 -17.15
C LYS A 26 14.68 -15.42 -17.81
N GLN A 27 14.85 -15.02 -19.07
CA GLN A 27 16.05 -15.31 -19.86
C GLN A 27 17.13 -14.24 -19.71
N THR A 28 16.76 -13.00 -19.39
CA THR A 28 17.68 -11.86 -19.42
C THR A 28 17.99 -11.26 -18.05
N GLN A 29 17.16 -11.47 -17.04
CA GLN A 29 17.41 -10.95 -15.69
C GLN A 29 18.12 -11.95 -14.79
N ARG A 30 18.83 -11.42 -13.79
CA ARG A 30 19.38 -12.22 -12.69
C ARG A 30 18.23 -12.94 -11.96
N HIS A 31 18.46 -14.22 -11.69
CA HIS A 31 17.57 -15.05 -10.90
C HIS A 31 17.77 -14.73 -9.43
N VAL A 32 16.66 -14.56 -8.72
CA VAL A 32 16.64 -14.26 -7.29
C VAL A 32 15.91 -15.37 -6.58
N SER A 33 16.63 -16.06 -5.71
CA SER A 33 16.15 -17.17 -4.89
C SER A 33 15.38 -16.69 -3.66
N ARG A 34 14.69 -17.60 -2.97
CA ARG A 34 14.04 -17.29 -1.70
C ARG A 34 15.05 -16.93 -0.63
N GLU A 35 16.15 -17.67 -0.56
CA GLU A 35 17.21 -17.52 0.43
C GLU A 35 17.88 -16.14 0.31
N GLU A 36 18.15 -15.68 -0.92
CA GLU A 36 18.65 -14.31 -1.17
C GLU A 36 17.65 -13.23 -0.74
N LEU A 37 16.34 -13.46 -0.91
CA LEU A 37 15.32 -12.51 -0.42
C LEU A 37 15.28 -12.46 1.11
N VAL A 38 15.35 -13.60 1.78
CA VAL A 38 15.38 -13.69 3.26
C VAL A 38 16.62 -12.99 3.80
N GLU A 39 17.78 -13.26 3.21
CA GLU A 39 19.05 -12.63 3.58
C GLU A 39 18.99 -11.11 3.34
N GLY A 40 18.53 -10.67 2.18
CA GLY A 40 18.39 -9.24 1.87
C GLY A 40 17.43 -8.51 2.82
N LEU A 41 16.31 -9.13 3.18
CA LEU A 41 15.38 -8.59 4.18
C LEU A 41 16.04 -8.47 5.57
N ALA A 42 16.81 -9.48 5.98
CA ALA A 42 17.53 -9.46 7.25
C ALA A 42 18.63 -8.38 7.26
N GLN A 43 19.42 -8.27 6.18
CA GLN A 43 20.44 -7.22 6.01
C GLN A 43 19.83 -5.82 5.99
N LEU A 44 18.64 -5.66 5.40
CA LEU A 44 17.88 -4.41 5.43
C LEU A 44 17.39 -4.07 6.85
N GLY A 45 17.33 -5.04 7.76
CA GLY A 45 16.94 -4.84 9.16
C GLY A 45 15.52 -5.29 9.48
N ILE A 46 14.90 -6.14 8.66
CA ILE A 46 13.66 -6.85 9.02
C ILE A 46 14.02 -8.03 9.92
N ALA A 47 13.42 -8.06 11.11
CA ALA A 47 13.73 -8.99 12.18
C ALA A 47 12.53 -9.87 12.55
N LYS A 48 12.82 -10.97 13.24
CA LYS A 48 11.78 -11.85 13.80
C LYS A 48 10.93 -11.06 14.79
N GLY A 49 9.60 -11.17 14.67
CA GLY A 49 8.65 -10.45 15.53
C GLY A 49 8.21 -9.09 15.00
N ASP A 50 8.82 -8.57 13.92
CA ASP A 50 8.40 -7.30 13.33
C ASP A 50 6.97 -7.36 12.78
N ALA A 51 6.26 -6.23 12.84
CA ALA A 51 5.04 -5.99 12.08
C ALA A 51 5.38 -5.14 10.85
N VAL A 52 5.16 -5.62 9.64
CA VAL A 52 5.61 -4.95 8.41
C VAL A 52 4.45 -4.65 7.48
N PHE A 53 4.24 -3.36 7.17
CA PHE A 53 3.28 -2.89 6.17
C PHE A 53 4.00 -2.68 4.84
N ILE A 54 3.62 -3.45 3.82
CA ILE A 54 4.44 -3.65 2.63
C ILE A 54 3.76 -3.04 1.39
N HIS A 55 4.51 -2.19 0.71
CA HIS A 55 4.23 -1.74 -0.65
C HIS A 55 5.36 -2.21 -1.55
N SER A 56 5.05 -2.77 -2.73
CA SER A 56 6.05 -3.51 -3.50
C SER A 56 5.93 -3.38 -5.01
N SER A 57 7.05 -3.63 -5.68
CA SER A 57 7.13 -3.81 -7.14
C SER A 57 7.83 -5.13 -7.43
N LEU A 58 7.08 -6.19 -7.73
CA LEU A 58 7.67 -7.51 -8.03
C LEU A 58 8.68 -7.46 -9.18
N LYS A 59 8.45 -6.60 -10.18
CA LYS A 59 9.32 -6.49 -11.36
C LYS A 59 10.69 -5.88 -11.07
N SER A 60 10.85 -5.15 -9.96
CA SER A 60 12.15 -4.54 -9.61
C SER A 60 13.04 -5.49 -8.82
N LEU A 61 12.50 -6.60 -8.31
CA LEU A 61 13.27 -7.60 -7.56
C LEU A 61 14.17 -8.47 -8.44
N GLY A 62 14.08 -8.37 -9.77
CA GLY A 62 14.69 -9.32 -10.71
C GLY A 62 13.75 -10.47 -11.06
N TYR A 63 14.29 -11.57 -11.60
CA TYR A 63 13.50 -12.77 -11.83
C TYR A 63 13.42 -13.62 -10.56
N VAL A 64 12.38 -13.42 -9.76
CA VAL A 64 12.17 -14.25 -8.57
C VAL A 64 11.76 -15.68 -8.94
N GLU A 65 12.56 -16.65 -8.54
CA GLU A 65 12.26 -18.07 -8.73
C GLU A 65 10.98 -18.46 -7.97
N GLY A 66 10.00 -19.06 -8.64
CA GLY A 66 8.67 -19.31 -8.06
C GLY A 66 7.76 -18.07 -7.95
N GLY A 67 8.26 -16.89 -8.33
CA GLY A 67 7.49 -15.65 -8.46
C GLY A 67 6.98 -15.07 -7.13
N ALA A 68 5.80 -14.46 -7.17
CA ALA A 68 5.26 -13.72 -6.01
C ALA A 68 5.06 -14.59 -4.76
N ALA A 69 4.75 -15.89 -4.92
CA ALA A 69 4.57 -16.79 -3.78
C ALA A 69 5.88 -16.97 -2.99
N THR A 70 7.02 -17.03 -3.67
CA THR A 70 8.35 -17.08 -3.05
C THR A 70 8.64 -15.81 -2.26
N VAL A 71 8.25 -14.64 -2.77
CA VAL A 71 8.38 -13.38 -2.01
C VAL A 71 7.52 -13.39 -0.75
N VAL A 72 6.27 -13.88 -0.82
CA VAL A 72 5.43 -14.04 0.38
C VAL A 72 6.08 -14.96 1.41
N GLN A 73 6.61 -16.11 0.96
CA GLN A 73 7.29 -17.06 1.85
C GLN A 73 8.53 -16.44 2.48
N ALA A 74 9.36 -15.72 1.71
CA ALA A 74 10.53 -15.03 2.22
C ALA A 74 10.18 -13.96 3.27
N LEU A 75 9.10 -13.20 3.06
CA LEU A 75 8.61 -12.22 4.03
C LEU A 75 8.10 -12.90 5.31
N GLN A 76 7.34 -13.99 5.18
CA GLN A 76 6.83 -14.76 6.33
C GLN A 76 7.99 -15.38 7.13
N GLU A 77 9.00 -15.89 6.42
CA GLU A 77 10.21 -16.40 7.04
C GLU A 77 10.95 -15.27 7.74
N ALA A 78 11.21 -14.13 7.10
CA ALA A 78 11.95 -13.00 7.68
C ALA A 78 11.37 -12.52 9.02
N VAL A 79 10.04 -12.33 9.10
CA VAL A 79 9.39 -11.89 10.35
C VAL A 79 9.10 -13.04 11.32
N GLY A 80 9.09 -14.29 10.84
CA GLY A 80 8.88 -15.48 11.66
C GLY A 80 7.46 -15.59 12.25
N PRO A 81 7.22 -16.61 13.10
CA PRO A 81 5.88 -16.95 13.60
C PRO A 81 5.29 -15.90 14.56
N GLN A 82 6.12 -15.07 15.18
CA GLN A 82 5.67 -13.98 16.06
C GLN A 82 5.50 -12.65 15.32
N GLY A 83 5.89 -12.60 14.05
CA GLY A 83 5.79 -11.40 13.22
C GLY A 83 4.39 -11.19 12.65
N THR A 84 4.22 -10.08 11.94
CA THR A 84 3.00 -9.74 11.22
C THR A 84 3.35 -9.12 9.86
N LEU A 85 2.62 -9.51 8.82
CA LEU A 85 2.71 -8.89 7.51
C LEU A 85 1.38 -8.23 7.18
N VAL A 86 1.41 -7.04 6.59
CA VAL A 86 0.23 -6.28 6.17
C VAL A 86 0.45 -5.79 4.75
N LEU A 87 -0.50 -6.05 3.86
CA LEU A 87 -0.47 -5.58 2.48
C LEU A 87 -1.77 -4.84 2.14
N PRO A 88 -1.69 -3.74 1.37
CA PRO A 88 -2.88 -3.16 0.76
C PRO A 88 -3.43 -4.15 -0.27
N THR A 89 -4.70 -4.53 -0.11
CA THR A 89 -5.41 -5.45 -1.01
C THR A 89 -6.62 -4.77 -1.62
N TYR A 90 -6.43 -3.55 -2.09
CA TYR A 90 -7.51 -2.68 -2.56
C TYR A 90 -8.25 -3.31 -3.73
N TYR A 91 -9.56 -3.10 -3.76
CA TYR A 91 -10.43 -3.53 -4.85
C TYR A 91 -11.23 -2.33 -5.34
N MET A 92 -10.84 -1.78 -6.48
CA MET A 92 -11.40 -0.57 -7.06
C MET A 92 -11.79 -0.84 -8.51
N PRO A 93 -12.90 -1.56 -8.76
CA PRO A 93 -13.34 -1.92 -10.10
C PRO A 93 -13.67 -0.70 -10.98
N GLY A 94 -13.96 0.45 -10.38
CA GLY A 94 -14.14 1.74 -11.08
C GLY A 94 -12.84 2.46 -11.43
N GLY A 95 -11.67 1.88 -11.15
CA GLY A 95 -10.34 2.43 -11.44
C GLY A 95 -9.89 3.57 -10.51
N SER A 96 -10.80 4.11 -9.69
CA SER A 96 -10.53 5.11 -8.65
C SER A 96 -11.53 4.96 -7.51
N ILE A 97 -11.34 5.71 -6.42
CA ILE A 97 -12.31 5.77 -5.30
C ILE A 97 -13.66 6.26 -5.80
N ARG A 98 -13.69 7.48 -6.38
CA ARG A 98 -14.91 8.10 -6.90
C ARG A 98 -15.57 7.23 -7.97
N GLY A 99 -14.81 6.73 -8.94
CA GLY A 99 -15.34 5.86 -9.97
C GLY A 99 -15.92 4.55 -9.43
N THR A 100 -15.44 4.05 -8.27
CA THR A 100 -16.02 2.88 -7.60
C THR A 100 -17.29 3.26 -6.82
N CYS A 101 -17.31 4.42 -6.16
CA CYS A 101 -18.50 4.95 -5.49
C CYS A 101 -19.69 5.17 -6.44
N GLU A 102 -19.41 5.58 -7.68
CA GLU A 102 -20.41 5.87 -8.70
C GLU A 102 -20.93 4.61 -9.45
N MET A 103 -20.40 3.42 -9.12
CA MET A 103 -20.88 2.18 -9.73
C MET A 103 -22.25 1.77 -9.20
N GLN A 104 -23.17 1.49 -10.11
CA GLN A 104 -24.46 0.90 -9.77
C GLN A 104 -24.30 -0.53 -9.25
N ASP A 105 -25.07 -0.89 -8.23
CA ASP A 105 -25.14 -2.22 -7.60
C ASP A 105 -23.79 -2.77 -7.08
N TYR A 106 -22.82 -1.89 -6.82
CA TYR A 106 -21.53 -2.31 -6.28
C TYR A 106 -21.65 -2.76 -4.83
N VAL A 107 -21.23 -3.99 -4.56
CA VAL A 107 -21.09 -4.56 -3.21
C VAL A 107 -19.70 -5.15 -3.09
N PHE A 108 -18.93 -4.76 -2.07
CA PHE A 108 -17.63 -5.38 -1.82
C PHE A 108 -17.77 -6.64 -0.95
N ASP A 109 -17.54 -7.82 -1.53
CA ASP A 109 -17.54 -9.10 -0.81
C ASP A 109 -16.10 -9.62 -0.63
N VAL A 110 -15.62 -9.72 0.62
CA VAL A 110 -14.24 -10.15 0.93
C VAL A 110 -13.92 -11.56 0.45
N ARG A 111 -14.93 -12.42 0.29
CA ARG A 111 -14.80 -13.84 -0.09
C ARG A 111 -14.64 -14.02 -1.60
N LYS A 112 -15.02 -13.00 -2.38
CA LYS A 112 -15.09 -13.08 -3.85
C LYS A 112 -14.06 -12.21 -4.54
N HIS A 113 -13.82 -11.02 -4.02
CA HIS A 113 -13.03 -10.03 -4.74
C HIS A 113 -11.54 -10.23 -4.50
N GLY A 114 -10.75 -10.12 -5.57
CA GLY A 114 -9.29 -10.09 -5.49
C GLY A 114 -8.77 -8.71 -5.10
N THR A 115 -7.68 -8.29 -5.74
CA THR A 115 -7.06 -6.98 -5.55
C THR A 115 -6.57 -6.38 -6.87
N ASN A 116 -6.52 -5.05 -6.93
CA ASN A 116 -5.91 -4.29 -8.01
C ASN A 116 -4.45 -3.87 -7.72
N MET A 117 -3.86 -4.27 -6.59
CA MET A 117 -2.55 -3.80 -6.10
C MET A 117 -1.35 -4.60 -6.64
N GLY A 118 -1.57 -5.48 -7.62
CA GLY A 118 -0.51 -6.24 -8.29
C GLY A 118 -0.30 -7.65 -7.75
N ARG A 119 0.75 -8.31 -8.24
CA ARG A 119 0.93 -9.77 -8.09
C ARG A 119 1.30 -10.22 -6.68
N LEU A 120 2.00 -9.38 -5.91
CA LEU A 120 2.37 -9.73 -4.54
C LEU A 120 1.14 -9.75 -3.62
N PRO A 121 0.31 -8.68 -3.54
CA PRO A 121 -0.96 -8.73 -2.83
C PRO A 121 -1.91 -9.85 -3.29
N GLU A 122 -1.93 -10.18 -4.59
CA GLU A 122 -2.72 -11.30 -5.12
C GLU A 122 -2.23 -12.67 -4.60
N ALA A 123 -0.91 -12.92 -4.63
CA ALA A 123 -0.33 -14.14 -4.06
C ALA A 123 -0.50 -14.20 -2.53
N PHE A 124 -0.43 -13.05 -1.86
CA PHE A 124 -0.67 -12.94 -0.43
C PHE A 124 -2.09 -13.36 -0.09
N LEU A 125 -3.12 -12.84 -0.77
CA LEU A 125 -4.52 -13.26 -0.59
C LEU A 125 -4.76 -14.75 -0.83
N ALA A 126 -3.99 -15.38 -1.73
CA ALA A 126 -4.10 -16.81 -2.01
C ALA A 126 -3.38 -17.70 -0.98
N SER A 127 -2.65 -17.10 -0.03
CA SER A 127 -1.92 -17.82 1.01
C SER A 127 -2.83 -18.23 2.16
N ALA A 128 -2.40 -19.23 2.95
CA ALA A 128 -3.14 -19.66 4.13
C ALA A 128 -2.98 -18.69 5.31
N GLY A 129 -3.98 -18.62 6.19
CA GLY A 129 -3.92 -17.85 7.44
C GLY A 129 -4.02 -16.34 7.26
N ILE A 130 -4.61 -15.88 6.15
CA ILE A 130 -4.78 -14.45 5.86
C ILE A 130 -6.11 -13.96 6.43
N ALA A 131 -6.06 -12.88 7.19
CA ALA A 131 -7.22 -12.10 7.57
C ALA A 131 -7.34 -10.88 6.64
N ARG A 132 -8.55 -10.49 6.24
CA ARG A 132 -8.78 -9.33 5.38
C ARG A 132 -9.79 -8.40 6.00
N SER A 133 -9.45 -7.11 6.03
CA SER A 133 -10.33 -6.07 6.53
C SER A 133 -11.50 -5.81 5.56
N VAL A 134 -12.65 -5.42 6.11
CA VAL A 134 -13.84 -5.12 5.32
C VAL A 134 -13.89 -3.62 5.03
N HIS A 135 -13.62 -3.21 3.79
CA HIS A 135 -13.78 -1.82 3.35
C HIS A 135 -13.91 -1.79 1.82
N PRO A 136 -14.83 -0.98 1.24
CA PRO A 136 -15.21 -1.09 -0.17
C PRO A 136 -14.01 -0.93 -1.12
N THR A 137 -13.17 0.07 -0.92
CA THR A 137 -12.02 0.35 -1.81
C THR A 137 -10.68 -0.03 -1.20
N HIS A 138 -10.46 0.29 0.07
CA HIS A 138 -9.16 0.21 0.77
C HIS A 138 -8.97 -1.00 1.70
N SER A 139 -9.55 -2.16 1.40
CA SER A 139 -9.30 -3.34 2.24
C SER A 139 -7.79 -3.68 2.32
N VAL A 140 -7.26 -3.89 3.52
CA VAL A 140 -5.92 -4.49 3.74
C VAL A 140 -6.06 -5.96 4.11
N SER A 141 -5.00 -6.72 3.87
CA SER A 141 -4.89 -8.09 4.33
C SER A 141 -3.68 -8.25 5.22
N ALA A 142 -3.78 -9.10 6.22
CA ALA A 142 -2.74 -9.33 7.20
C ALA A 142 -2.53 -10.82 7.48
N TRP A 143 -1.31 -11.17 7.88
CA TRP A 143 -0.89 -12.50 8.30
C TRP A 143 -0.09 -12.40 9.59
N GLY A 144 -0.19 -13.42 10.45
CA GLY A 144 0.62 -13.51 11.67
C GLY A 144 -0.07 -12.93 12.91
N ARG A 145 0.74 -12.61 13.92
CA ARG A 145 0.30 -12.34 15.31
C ARG A 145 -0.83 -11.32 15.43
N HIS A 146 -0.76 -10.21 14.69
CA HIS A 146 -1.71 -9.11 14.79
C HIS A 146 -2.76 -9.10 13.67
N ALA A 147 -2.87 -10.16 12.86
CA ALA A 147 -3.71 -10.16 11.67
C ALA A 147 -5.20 -9.89 11.97
N ALA A 148 -5.76 -10.55 12.99
CA ALA A 148 -7.15 -10.35 13.39
C ALA A 148 -7.38 -8.92 13.91
N TYR A 149 -6.55 -8.48 14.86
CA TYR A 149 -6.60 -7.14 15.44
C TYR A 149 -6.54 -6.04 14.37
N LEU A 150 -5.68 -6.15 13.36
CA LEU A 150 -5.54 -5.11 12.34
C LEU A 150 -6.74 -5.07 11.37
N THR A 151 -7.50 -6.16 11.23
CA THR A 151 -8.47 -6.30 10.12
C THR A 151 -9.93 -6.35 10.56
N GLU A 152 -10.22 -6.69 11.82
CA GLU A 152 -11.57 -6.99 12.30
C GLU A 152 -12.59 -5.84 12.25
N ALA A 153 -12.18 -4.57 12.29
CA ALA A 153 -13.09 -3.45 12.54
C ALA A 153 -13.11 -2.35 11.47
N HIS A 154 -12.43 -2.52 10.34
CA HIS A 154 -12.31 -1.46 9.33
C HIS A 154 -13.68 -0.96 8.80
N HIS A 155 -14.69 -1.83 8.72
CA HIS A 155 -16.05 -1.46 8.30
C HIS A 155 -16.79 -0.57 9.31
N ARG A 156 -16.27 -0.45 10.54
CA ARG A 156 -16.84 0.37 11.63
C ARG A 156 -16.11 1.71 11.77
N ALA A 157 -14.96 1.87 11.11
CA ALA A 157 -14.19 3.10 11.16
C ALA A 157 -14.99 4.25 10.50
N PRO A 158 -14.95 5.47 11.07
CA PRO A 158 -15.65 6.62 10.51
C PRO A 158 -15.03 7.10 9.19
N SER A 159 -13.74 6.81 8.99
CA SER A 159 -12.98 7.13 7.78
C SER A 159 -12.09 5.95 7.36
N VAL A 160 -11.39 6.11 6.24
CA VAL A 160 -10.62 5.03 5.61
C VAL A 160 -9.33 4.70 6.38
N PHE A 161 -8.62 5.73 6.83
CA PHE A 161 -7.29 5.62 7.42
C PHE A 161 -7.24 6.10 8.88
N GLY A 162 -8.33 6.69 9.39
CA GLY A 162 -8.41 7.28 10.72
C GLY A 162 -8.63 6.29 11.86
N GLU A 163 -9.29 6.76 12.91
CA GLU A 163 -9.56 6.01 14.14
C GLU A 163 -10.19 4.63 13.87
N GLY A 164 -9.61 3.59 14.47
CA GLY A 164 -10.09 2.22 14.33
C GLY A 164 -9.78 1.56 12.98
N SER A 165 -9.18 2.28 12.02
CA SER A 165 -8.71 1.72 10.77
C SER A 165 -7.48 0.81 10.97
N PRO A 166 -7.16 -0.06 9.99
CA PRO A 166 -5.93 -0.84 10.03
C PRO A 166 -4.66 0.01 10.10
N TRP A 167 -4.66 1.23 9.56
CA TRP A 167 -3.51 2.12 9.59
C TRP A 167 -3.26 2.68 10.99
N GLN A 168 -4.30 3.24 11.61
CA GLN A 168 -4.19 3.76 12.97
C GLN A 168 -3.79 2.66 13.97
N ARG A 169 -4.40 1.47 13.85
CA ARG A 169 -4.01 0.31 14.67
C ARG A 169 -2.57 -0.13 14.43
N PHE A 170 -2.07 -0.05 13.20
CA PHE A 170 -0.69 -0.42 12.86
C PHE A 170 0.34 0.58 13.40
N VAL A 171 0.03 1.89 13.38
CA VAL A 171 0.89 2.92 14.01
C VAL A 171 1.14 2.59 15.48
N GLY A 172 0.13 2.12 16.21
CA GLY A 172 0.22 1.77 17.63
C GLY A 172 0.87 0.42 17.96
N LEU A 173 1.40 -0.32 16.99
CA LEU A 173 2.10 -1.58 17.24
C LEU A 173 3.59 -1.35 17.53
N GLU A 174 4.13 -2.14 18.46
CA GLU A 174 5.58 -2.21 18.69
C GLU A 174 6.29 -2.83 17.47
N ASN A 175 7.50 -2.34 17.17
CA ASN A 175 8.32 -2.82 16.05
C ASN A 175 7.60 -2.80 14.69
N ALA A 176 6.64 -1.88 14.53
CA ALA A 176 5.94 -1.66 13.28
C ALA A 176 6.80 -0.91 12.28
N LYS A 177 6.92 -1.42 11.05
CA LYS A 177 7.74 -0.87 9.97
C LYS A 177 6.93 -0.74 8.68
N VAL A 178 7.01 0.39 8.02
CA VAL A 178 6.50 0.57 6.66
C VAL A 178 7.63 0.26 5.69
N LEU A 179 7.47 -0.76 4.84
CA LEU A 179 8.46 -1.26 3.91
C LEU A 179 8.08 -0.91 2.46
N GLY A 180 8.93 -0.14 1.79
CA GLY A 180 8.94 0.00 0.34
C GLY A 180 9.89 -1.02 -0.30
N LEU A 181 9.34 -2.11 -0.82
CA LEU A 181 10.10 -3.17 -1.48
C LEU A 181 10.20 -2.91 -2.99
N GLY A 182 11.28 -2.25 -3.41
CA GLY A 182 11.51 -1.93 -4.82
C GLY A 182 10.66 -0.79 -5.38
N ILE A 183 10.22 0.13 -4.52
CA ILE A 183 9.39 1.29 -4.89
C ILE A 183 9.99 2.59 -4.33
N SER A 184 9.61 3.71 -4.94
CA SER A 184 9.81 5.03 -4.34
C SER A 184 8.76 5.30 -3.25
N MET A 185 8.86 6.47 -2.60
CA MET A 185 7.90 6.89 -1.57
C MET A 185 6.49 7.20 -2.09
N GLY A 186 6.31 7.47 -3.38
CA GLY A 186 5.02 7.90 -3.94
C GLY A 186 3.86 6.92 -3.71
N PRO A 187 3.99 5.63 -4.06
CA PRO A 187 2.89 4.65 -3.97
C PRO A 187 2.50 4.21 -2.55
N VAL A 188 3.17 4.75 -1.53
CA VAL A 188 2.94 4.38 -0.13
C VAL A 188 1.64 5.03 0.31
N THR A 189 0.72 4.24 0.84
CA THR A 189 -0.59 4.73 1.29
C THR A 189 -0.59 5.18 2.75
N PHE A 190 0.53 4.99 3.44
CA PHE A 190 0.65 5.26 4.86
C PHE A 190 0.48 6.74 5.21
N TYR A 191 0.79 7.68 4.31
CA TYR A 191 0.62 9.12 4.55
C TYR A 191 -0.83 9.51 4.92
N HIS A 192 -1.81 8.81 4.35
CA HIS A 192 -3.22 9.14 4.50
C HIS A 192 -3.74 8.93 5.92
N VAL A 193 -3.03 8.16 6.75
CA VAL A 193 -3.35 8.04 8.19
C VAL A 193 -3.30 9.41 8.87
N LEU A 194 -2.37 10.28 8.48
CA LEU A 194 -2.22 11.61 9.06
C LEU A 194 -3.35 12.54 8.63
N GLU A 195 -3.74 12.48 7.36
CA GLU A 195 -4.83 13.28 6.80
C GLU A 195 -6.15 13.02 7.55
N ASP A 196 -6.46 11.76 7.84
CA ASP A 196 -7.63 11.39 8.64
C ASP A 196 -7.45 11.67 10.14
N ALA A 197 -6.24 11.52 10.68
CA ALA A 197 -5.98 11.78 12.10
C ALA A 197 -6.07 13.27 12.47
N MET A 198 -5.62 14.16 11.58
CA MET A 198 -5.71 15.61 11.77
C MET A 198 -7.07 16.19 11.40
N GLY A 199 -7.81 15.53 10.49
CA GLY A 199 -9.12 16.01 10.05
C GLY A 199 -9.06 17.44 9.52
N ASP A 200 -9.88 18.33 10.08
CA ASP A 200 -9.96 19.74 9.66
C ASP A 200 -8.70 20.55 10.03
N GLU A 201 -7.83 20.03 10.91
CA GLU A 201 -6.54 20.66 11.23
C GLU A 201 -5.46 20.37 10.18
N PHE A 202 -5.70 19.43 9.25
CA PHE A 202 -4.75 19.14 8.18
C PHE A 202 -4.62 20.36 7.23
N PRO A 203 -3.41 20.79 6.82
CA PRO A 203 -3.22 22.05 6.09
C PRO A 203 -3.84 22.15 4.69
N GLU A 204 -4.40 21.05 4.15
CA GLU A 204 -4.94 20.97 2.79
C GLU A 204 -6.34 20.32 2.81
N PRO A 205 -7.26 20.74 1.93
CA PRO A 205 -8.61 20.16 1.84
C PRO A 205 -8.58 18.81 1.09
N VAL A 206 -8.13 17.76 1.77
CA VAL A 206 -7.86 16.43 1.18
C VAL A 206 -9.10 15.76 0.60
N TRP A 207 -10.24 15.96 1.25
CA TRP A 207 -11.44 15.18 1.02
C TRP A 207 -12.50 15.96 0.25
N GLY A 208 -13.19 15.27 -0.67
CA GLY A 208 -14.36 15.84 -1.33
C GLY A 208 -15.54 16.00 -0.36
N GLU A 209 -16.52 16.81 -0.75
CA GLU A 209 -17.69 17.12 0.09
C GLU A 209 -18.63 15.93 0.31
N GLU A 210 -18.66 14.99 -0.64
CA GLU A 210 -19.62 13.89 -0.68
C GLU A 210 -19.12 12.65 0.07
N THR A 211 -19.92 12.17 1.02
CA THR A 211 -19.70 10.88 1.70
C THR A 211 -20.65 9.83 1.16
N PHE A 212 -20.10 8.78 0.57
CA PHE A 212 -20.83 7.62 0.12
C PHE A 212 -20.96 6.59 1.24
N ARG A 213 -21.99 5.75 1.18
CA ARG A 213 -22.09 4.52 1.97
C ARG A 213 -22.20 3.36 1.02
N LEU A 214 -21.21 2.48 1.04
CA LEU A 214 -21.14 1.36 0.13
C LEU A 214 -21.32 0.04 0.88
N PRO A 215 -22.16 -0.87 0.36
CA PRO A 215 -22.40 -2.16 0.99
C PRO A 215 -21.15 -3.04 0.90
N CYS A 216 -20.78 -3.61 2.04
CA CYS A 216 -19.73 -4.60 2.14
C CYS A 216 -20.25 -5.88 2.79
N VAL A 217 -19.68 -7.03 2.42
CA VAL A 217 -19.98 -8.33 2.98
C VAL A 217 -18.69 -8.94 3.52
N ASP A 218 -18.72 -9.31 4.80
CA ASP A 218 -17.58 -9.86 5.51
C ASP A 218 -17.40 -11.38 5.29
N GLN A 219 -16.43 -11.96 6.00
CA GLN A 219 -16.10 -13.38 5.90
C GLN A 219 -17.25 -14.28 6.37
N ALA A 220 -18.05 -13.83 7.35
CA ALA A 220 -19.21 -14.53 7.88
C ALA A 220 -20.47 -14.35 6.99
N GLY A 221 -20.40 -13.49 5.98
CA GLY A 221 -21.54 -13.13 5.14
C GLY A 221 -22.42 -12.02 5.71
N GLN A 222 -21.98 -11.36 6.79
CA GLN A 222 -22.67 -10.21 7.36
C GLN A 222 -22.46 -8.98 6.47
N ARG A 223 -23.56 -8.26 6.22
CA ARG A 223 -23.56 -7.03 5.42
C ARG A 223 -23.43 -5.80 6.31
N SER A 224 -22.63 -4.83 5.89
CA SER A 224 -22.46 -3.52 6.54
C SER A 224 -22.40 -2.39 5.50
N GLU A 225 -22.91 -1.20 5.84
CA GLU A 225 -22.81 0.00 5.02
C GLU A 225 -21.62 0.84 5.48
N VAL A 226 -20.54 0.84 4.71
CA VAL A 226 -19.25 1.43 5.11
C VAL A 226 -19.12 2.84 4.52
N PRO A 227 -18.81 3.87 5.34
CA PRO A 227 -18.62 5.22 4.84
C PRO A 227 -17.35 5.31 3.99
N LEU A 228 -17.40 6.09 2.92
CA LEU A 228 -16.27 6.35 2.05
C LEU A 228 -16.38 7.75 1.45
N ARG A 229 -15.37 8.58 1.74
CA ARG A 229 -15.23 9.92 1.18
C ARG A 229 -14.10 9.91 0.14
N PRO A 230 -14.36 10.17 -1.15
CA PRO A 230 -13.30 10.29 -2.14
C PRO A 230 -12.38 11.49 -1.88
N PHE A 231 -11.13 11.39 -2.33
CA PHE A 231 -10.22 12.55 -2.36
C PHE A 231 -10.74 13.67 -3.25
N ASP A 232 -10.38 14.91 -2.94
CA ASP A 232 -10.58 16.05 -3.82
C ASP A 232 -9.81 15.84 -5.15
N PRO A 233 -10.49 15.91 -6.31
CA PRO A 233 -9.89 15.57 -7.59
C PRO A 233 -8.88 16.62 -8.11
N VAL A 234 -8.92 17.84 -7.58
CA VAL A 234 -7.95 18.89 -7.92
C VAL A 234 -6.68 18.69 -7.10
N LEU A 235 -6.82 18.54 -5.79
CA LEU A 235 -5.71 18.33 -4.87
C LEU A 235 -4.99 17.00 -5.12
N ALA A 236 -5.72 15.92 -5.43
CA ALA A 236 -5.11 14.62 -5.72
C ALA A 236 -4.08 14.66 -6.87
N LYS A 237 -4.18 15.62 -7.80
CA LYS A 237 -3.19 15.81 -8.88
C LYS A 237 -1.86 16.40 -8.40
N ARG A 238 -1.86 17.08 -7.25
CA ARG A 238 -0.65 17.63 -6.61
C ARG A 238 0.05 16.59 -5.73
N ARG A 239 -0.56 15.46 -5.43
CA ARG A 239 -0.07 14.51 -4.44
C ARG A 239 1.22 13.78 -4.88
N ILE A 240 2.02 13.35 -3.91
CA ILE A 240 3.31 12.64 -4.09
C ILE A 240 3.26 11.40 -5.01
N ASP A 241 2.09 10.75 -5.14
CA ASP A 241 1.87 9.59 -6.02
C ASP A 241 1.65 9.98 -7.49
N HIS A 242 1.41 11.26 -7.78
CA HIS A 242 1.27 11.73 -9.15
C HIS A 242 2.62 11.66 -9.90
N GLY A 243 2.59 11.23 -11.16
CA GLY A 243 3.80 10.95 -11.94
C GLY A 243 4.76 12.14 -12.07
N SER A 244 4.24 13.38 -12.09
CA SER A 244 5.05 14.59 -12.19
C SER A 244 5.74 15.02 -10.88
N ARG A 245 5.48 14.34 -9.75
CA ARG A 245 5.95 14.76 -8.42
C ARG A 245 7.22 14.06 -7.94
N ASP A 246 8.21 13.94 -8.82
CA ASP A 246 9.53 13.41 -8.45
C ASP A 246 10.24 14.30 -7.43
N ASP A 247 9.96 15.61 -7.45
CA ASP A 247 10.40 16.59 -6.47
C ASP A 247 9.98 16.22 -5.04
N LEU A 248 8.70 15.90 -4.82
CA LEU A 248 8.22 15.46 -3.50
C LEU A 248 8.84 14.12 -3.09
N ARG A 249 8.90 13.16 -4.02
CA ARG A 249 9.48 11.84 -3.72
C ARG A 249 10.94 11.95 -3.29
N ALA A 250 11.72 12.76 -3.99
CA ALA A 250 13.12 13.02 -3.66
C ALA A 250 13.24 13.79 -2.33
N TYR A 251 12.42 14.82 -2.13
CA TYR A 251 12.42 15.61 -0.90
C TYR A 251 12.12 14.76 0.33
N PHE A 252 11.02 14.01 0.32
CA PHE A 252 10.63 13.18 1.47
C PHE A 252 11.65 12.06 1.73
N MET A 253 12.19 11.42 0.68
CA MET A 253 13.26 10.43 0.84
C MET A 253 14.47 11.03 1.57
N ALA A 254 14.92 12.22 1.14
CA ALA A 254 16.03 12.92 1.78
C ALA A 254 15.68 13.39 3.20
N GLU A 255 14.47 13.90 3.43
CA GLU A 255 14.02 14.38 4.75
C GLU A 255 13.97 13.24 5.77
N PHE A 256 13.43 12.07 5.42
CA PHE A 256 13.41 10.92 6.32
C PHE A 256 14.79 10.29 6.51
N THR A 257 15.67 10.35 5.50
CA THR A 257 17.07 9.94 5.64
C THR A 257 17.81 10.86 6.63
N ARG A 258 17.68 12.18 6.47
CA ARG A 258 18.28 13.19 7.35
C ARG A 258 17.77 13.09 8.79
N ALA A 259 16.49 12.75 8.95
CA ALA A 259 15.89 12.51 10.27
C ALA A 259 16.38 11.21 10.93
N GLY A 260 17.16 10.37 10.25
CA GLY A 260 17.62 9.08 10.75
C GLY A 260 16.50 8.03 10.87
N LEU A 261 15.36 8.26 10.20
CA LEU A 261 14.19 7.39 10.26
C LEU A 261 14.12 6.40 9.10
N LEU A 262 14.70 6.76 7.95
CA LEU A 262 14.71 5.90 6.77
C LEU A 262 15.95 5.01 6.75
N HIS A 263 15.70 3.71 6.69
CA HIS A 263 16.73 2.68 6.55
C HIS A 263 16.64 2.12 5.13
N ALA A 264 17.68 2.34 4.33
CA ALA A 264 17.75 1.89 2.94
C ALA A 264 18.73 0.73 2.77
N GLY A 265 18.46 -0.10 1.77
CA GLY A 265 19.30 -1.24 1.39
C GLY A 265 18.81 -1.87 0.10
N GLN A 266 19.21 -3.12 -0.14
CA GLN A 266 18.87 -3.86 -1.34
C GLN A 266 18.25 -5.21 -0.97
N VAL A 267 17.18 -5.58 -1.65
CA VAL A 267 16.53 -6.91 -1.52
C VAL A 267 16.35 -7.46 -2.93
N GLY A 268 16.99 -8.60 -3.22
CA GLY A 268 17.15 -9.04 -4.61
C GLY A 268 17.88 -7.98 -5.44
N GLU A 269 17.31 -7.58 -6.57
CA GLU A 269 17.82 -6.47 -7.40
C GLU A 269 17.23 -5.09 -7.05
N ALA A 270 16.35 -5.02 -6.06
CA ALA A 270 15.55 -3.82 -5.83
C ALA A 270 16.10 -2.94 -4.69
N PRO A 271 16.32 -1.63 -4.93
CA PRO A 271 16.47 -0.66 -3.86
C PRO A 271 15.21 -0.67 -2.99
N SER A 272 15.42 -0.86 -1.70
CA SER A 272 14.34 -1.04 -0.73
C SER A 272 14.62 -0.22 0.51
N TRP A 273 13.56 0.15 1.22
CA TRP A 273 13.68 1.00 2.39
C TRP A 273 12.56 0.71 3.39
N TRP A 274 12.81 0.96 4.67
CA TRP A 274 11.75 0.98 5.67
C TRP A 274 11.88 2.17 6.62
N ILE A 275 10.75 2.52 7.25
CA ILE A 275 10.63 3.57 8.27
C ILE A 275 9.81 3.00 9.45
N PRO A 276 10.20 3.23 10.72
CA PRO A 276 9.34 2.90 11.86
C PRO A 276 7.97 3.57 11.73
N ALA A 277 6.88 2.84 11.90
CA ALA A 277 5.53 3.33 11.63
C ALA A 277 5.15 4.56 12.47
N GLN A 278 5.41 4.51 13.78
CA GLN A 278 5.20 5.64 14.68
C GLN A 278 6.09 6.83 14.32
N GLY A 279 7.39 6.59 14.07
CA GLY A 279 8.32 7.65 13.66
C GLY A 279 7.93 8.29 12.32
N PHE A 280 7.36 7.50 11.39
CA PHE A 280 6.83 8.02 10.14
C PHE A 280 5.64 8.95 10.42
N PHE A 281 4.68 8.51 11.24
CA PHE A 281 3.51 9.30 11.62
C PHE A 281 3.90 10.62 12.29
N ASP A 282 4.71 10.56 13.34
CA ASP A 282 5.10 11.72 14.15
C ASP A 282 5.86 12.76 13.31
N HIS A 283 6.76 12.29 12.45
CA HIS A 283 7.55 13.18 11.60
C HIS A 283 6.71 13.82 10.50
N LEU A 284 5.75 13.09 9.91
CA LEU A 284 4.79 13.70 8.99
C LEU A 284 3.92 14.74 9.70
N GLN A 285 3.48 14.48 10.94
CA GLN A 285 2.70 15.43 11.73
C GLN A 285 3.47 16.72 12.00
N ARG A 286 4.75 16.60 12.38
CA ARG A 286 5.65 17.75 12.54
C ARG A 286 5.77 18.55 11.24
N LEU A 287 6.00 17.88 10.11
CA LEU A 287 6.11 18.53 8.79
C LEU A 287 4.79 19.23 8.40
N ALA A 288 3.64 18.61 8.67
CA ALA A 288 2.35 19.22 8.41
C ALA A 288 2.16 20.51 9.23
N GLY A 289 2.61 20.54 10.49
CA GLY A 289 2.66 21.76 11.31
C GLY A 289 3.59 22.86 10.75
N GLU A 290 4.54 22.50 9.89
CA GLU A 290 5.41 23.40 9.13
C GLU A 290 4.85 23.73 7.73
N ASN A 291 3.57 23.40 7.46
CA ASN A 291 2.90 23.51 6.15
C ASN A 291 3.57 22.69 5.03
N LEU A 292 4.24 21.59 5.40
CA LEU A 292 4.84 20.65 4.47
C LEU A 292 4.11 19.31 4.50
N THR A 293 3.50 18.98 3.38
CA THR A 293 2.69 17.78 3.21
C THR A 293 3.06 17.10 1.90
N ILE A 294 2.46 15.93 1.66
CA ILE A 294 2.58 15.23 0.37
C ILE A 294 1.90 15.96 -0.80
N TYR A 295 1.35 17.16 -0.57
CA TYR A 295 0.74 18.02 -1.57
C TYR A 295 1.53 19.32 -1.81
N SER A 296 2.59 19.56 -1.04
CA SER A 296 3.34 20.81 -1.06
C SER A 296 3.83 21.17 -2.46
N THR A 297 3.88 22.47 -2.77
CA THR A 297 4.37 22.99 -4.05
C THR A 297 5.91 23.03 -4.08
N PRO A 298 6.53 23.12 -5.26
CA PRO A 298 7.98 23.31 -5.36
C PRO A 298 8.51 24.51 -4.56
N GLU A 299 7.75 25.60 -4.48
CA GLU A 299 8.11 26.80 -3.72
C GLU A 299 8.13 26.52 -2.21
N GLN A 300 7.16 25.75 -1.70
CA GLN A 300 7.14 25.32 -0.30
C GLN A 300 8.34 24.42 0.03
N LEU A 301 8.69 23.50 -0.86
CA LEU A 301 9.89 22.65 -0.69
C LEU A 301 11.18 23.48 -0.70
N ALA A 302 11.28 24.46 -1.60
CA ALA A 302 12.43 25.35 -1.70
C ALA A 302 12.59 26.29 -0.49
N ALA A 303 11.49 26.65 0.17
CA ALA A 303 11.49 27.47 1.38
C ALA A 303 12.04 26.74 2.62
N ARG A 304 12.09 25.39 2.60
CA ARG A 304 12.73 24.56 3.64
C ARG A 304 13.76 23.62 3.01
N PRO A 305 14.91 24.15 2.56
CA PRO A 305 15.94 23.33 1.94
C PRO A 305 16.51 22.32 2.94
N LEU A 306 16.82 21.13 2.45
CA LEU A 306 17.53 20.11 3.21
C LEU A 306 19.03 20.43 3.08
N ALA A 307 19.63 20.90 4.17
CA ALA A 307 21.07 21.14 4.26
C ALA A 307 21.86 19.82 4.31
#